data_AF-A0A359BAM7-F1
#
_entry.id   AF-A0A359BAM7-F1
#
_cell.length_a   1.000
_cell.length_b   1.000
_cell.length_c   1.000
_cell.angle_alpha   90.00
_cell.angle_beta   90.00
_cell.angle_gamma   90.00
#
_symmetry.space_group_name_H-M   'P 1'
#
loop_
_entity.id
_entity.type
_entity.pdbx_description
1 polymer ?
#
loop_
_entity_poly.entity_id
_entity_poly.type
_entity_poly.pdbx_seq_one_letter_code
_entity_poly.pdbx_strand_id
1 'polypeptide(L)'
;MKEQRNSKRVWSIGDYHPYDSIDDLFRAPLSNVDFVGTVFEAESKLSKNGKMRASLSIFDANNAINIRAFEGKRISSEDITWFG
;
A
#
# COMPACT_ATOMS: atom_id res chain seq x y z
N MET A 1 -25.33 10.46 -12.78
CA MET A 1 -24.58 10.19 -11.53
C MET A 1 -23.41 9.23 -11.78
N LYS A 2 -22.34 9.65 -12.48
CA LYS A 2 -21.15 8.80 -12.73
C LYS A 2 -19.83 9.43 -12.23
N GLU A 3 -19.86 10.63 -11.66
CA GLU A 3 -18.64 11.43 -11.40
C GLU A 3 -18.13 11.41 -9.96
N GLN A 4 -18.85 10.80 -9.01
CA GLN A 4 -18.42 10.79 -7.59
C GLN A 4 -17.53 9.59 -7.19
N ARG A 5 -17.37 8.56 -8.02
CA ARG A 5 -16.54 7.39 -7.65
C ARG A 5 -15.03 7.67 -7.67
N ASN A 6 -14.59 8.73 -8.35
CA ASN A 6 -13.17 9.02 -8.58
C ASN A 6 -12.59 10.16 -7.71
N SER A 7 -13.38 10.82 -6.86
CA SER A 7 -12.91 12.01 -6.13
C SER A 7 -12.25 11.73 -4.78
N LYS A 8 -12.40 10.53 -4.20
CA LYS A 8 -11.62 10.10 -3.02
C LYS A 8 -10.31 9.43 -3.45
N ARG A 9 -9.48 10.15 -4.20
CA ARG A 9 -8.10 9.73 -4.53
C ARG A 9 -7.08 10.10 -3.44
N VAL A 10 -7.57 10.56 -2.30
CA VAL A 10 -6.77 10.84 -1.11
C VAL A 10 -7.01 9.67 -0.18
N TRP A 11 -6.15 8.66 -0.27
CA TRP A 11 -6.07 7.58 0.70
C TRP A 11 -5.76 8.21 2.05
N SER A 12 -6.77 8.30 2.91
CA SER A 12 -6.59 8.76 4.29
C SER A 12 -5.82 7.69 5.05
N ILE A 13 -4.89 8.12 5.90
CA ILE A 13 -4.21 7.23 6.85
C ILE A 13 -5.28 6.60 7.74
N GLY A 14 -5.22 5.29 7.91
CA GLY A 14 -6.19 4.50 8.67
C GLY A 14 -7.25 3.80 7.79
N ASP A 15 -8.19 3.08 8.38
CA ASP A 15 -9.20 2.28 7.65
C ASP A 15 -8.61 1.14 6.81
N TYR A 16 -7.50 0.57 7.29
CA TYR A 16 -6.88 -0.59 6.66
C TYR A 16 -7.71 -1.84 6.91
N HIS A 17 -8.16 -2.46 5.82
CA HIS A 17 -8.87 -3.73 5.86
C HIS A 17 -7.87 -4.88 5.84
N PRO A 18 -7.90 -5.82 6.79
CA PRO A 18 -6.98 -6.94 6.82
C PRO A 18 -7.32 -7.95 5.72
N TYR A 19 -6.28 -8.46 5.07
CA TYR A 19 -6.36 -9.55 4.10
C TYR A 19 -5.34 -10.63 4.44
N ASP A 20 -5.77 -11.89 4.37
CA ASP A 20 -4.95 -13.05 4.76
C ASP A 20 -3.94 -13.43 3.68
N SER A 21 -4.21 -13.10 2.41
CA SER A 21 -3.33 -13.42 1.30
C SER A 21 -3.20 -12.30 0.28
N ILE A 22 -2.09 -12.32 -0.46
CA ILE A 22 -1.86 -11.42 -1.59
C ILE A 22 -2.87 -11.70 -2.71
N ASP A 23 -3.36 -12.93 -2.86
CA ASP A 23 -4.39 -13.24 -3.87
C ASP A 23 -5.71 -12.49 -3.60
N ASP A 24 -6.09 -12.33 -2.33
CA ASP A 24 -7.30 -11.61 -1.93
C ASP A 24 -7.22 -10.12 -2.29
N LEU A 25 -6.01 -9.53 -2.29
CA LEU A 25 -5.79 -8.14 -2.68
C LEU A 25 -6.19 -7.87 -4.14
N PHE A 26 -6.05 -8.86 -5.03
CA PHE A 26 -6.45 -8.70 -6.43
C PHE A 26 -7.98 -8.72 -6.62
N ARG A 27 -8.72 -9.19 -5.61
CA ARG A 27 -10.19 -9.23 -5.60
C ARG A 27 -10.79 -8.11 -4.74
N ALA A 28 -9.96 -7.45 -3.92
CA ALA A 28 -10.35 -6.36 -3.06
C ALA A 28 -10.91 -5.16 -3.85
N PRO A 29 -11.98 -4.50 -3.35
CA PRO A 29 -12.37 -3.20 -3.87
C PRO A 29 -11.25 -2.18 -3.61
N LEU A 30 -11.26 -1.07 -4.36
CA LEU A 30 -10.32 0.05 -4.13
C LEU A 30 -10.48 0.57 -2.69
N SER A 31 -9.56 0.18 -1.81
CA SER A 31 -9.59 0.39 -0.36
C SER A 31 -8.17 0.43 0.23
N ASN A 32 -8.05 0.89 1.47
CA ASN A 32 -6.82 0.75 2.24
C ASN A 32 -6.70 -0.70 2.71
N VAL A 33 -5.54 -1.33 2.50
CA VAL A 33 -5.33 -2.75 2.77
C VAL A 33 -4.22 -2.94 3.79
N ASP A 34 -4.38 -3.92 4.67
CA ASP A 34 -3.34 -4.45 5.54
C ASP A 34 -3.10 -5.93 5.20
N PHE A 35 -1.84 -6.30 5.02
CA PHE A 35 -1.45 -7.66 4.69
C PHE A 35 0.02 -7.90 5.06
N VAL A 36 0.38 -9.17 5.22
CA VAL A 36 1.73 -9.60 5.53
C VAL A 36 2.32 -10.41 4.39
N GLY A 37 3.58 -10.15 4.06
CA GLY A 37 4.31 -10.91 3.07
C GLY A 37 5.82 -10.81 3.27
N THR A 38 6.56 -11.65 2.57
CA THR A 38 8.03 -11.68 2.60
C THR A 38 8.59 -10.86 1.43
N VAL A 39 9.51 -9.94 1.73
CA VAL A 39 10.22 -9.19 0.69
C VAL A 39 11.29 -10.09 0.06
N PHE A 40 11.29 -10.22 -1.27
CA PHE A 40 12.32 -10.99 -2.00
C PHE A 40 13.21 -10.11 -2.89
N GLU A 41 12.74 -8.92 -3.24
CA GLU A 41 13.53 -7.93 -3.98
C GLU A 41 13.16 -6.54 -3.47
N ALA A 42 14.18 -5.70 -3.26
CA ALA A 42 14.00 -4.32 -2.87
C ALA A 42 15.04 -3.44 -3.58
N GLU A 43 14.58 -2.42 -4.28
CA GLU A 43 15.40 -1.42 -4.95
C GLU A 43 14.99 -0.04 -4.44
N SER A 44 15.95 0.81 -4.09
CA SER A 44 15.69 2.22 -3.79
C SER A 44 16.50 3.13 -4.71
N LYS A 45 15.91 4.24 -5.13
CA LYS A 45 16.57 5.24 -5.96
C LYS A 45 16.12 6.66 -5.67
N LEU A 46 17.04 7.59 -5.86
CA LEU A 46 16.77 9.02 -5.83
C LEU A 46 16.08 9.43 -7.14
N SER A 47 14.89 10.01 -7.06
CA SER A 47 14.22 10.58 -8.23
C SER A 47 14.77 11.96 -8.59
N LYS A 48 14.46 12.42 -9.82
CA LYS A 48 14.94 13.70 -10.37
C LYS A 48 14.62 14.94 -9.51
N ASN A 49 13.60 14.84 -8.65
CA ASN A 49 13.18 15.89 -7.72
C ASN A 49 13.83 15.77 -6.33
N GLY A 50 14.87 14.93 -6.18
CA GLY A 50 15.59 14.73 -4.93
C GLY A 50 14.86 13.88 -3.88
N LYS A 51 13.70 13.30 -4.21
CA LYS A 51 12.97 12.41 -3.31
C LYS A 51 13.40 10.95 -3.47
N MET A 52 13.35 10.17 -2.40
CA MET A 52 13.56 8.72 -2.48
C MET A 52 12.32 8.00 -2.99
N ARG A 53 12.54 6.97 -3.82
CA ARG A 53 11.52 6.02 -4.26
C ARG A 53 12.04 4.61 -4.06
N ALA A 54 11.24 3.76 -3.42
CA ALA A 54 11.51 2.33 -3.30
C ALA A 54 10.54 1.52 -4.15
N SER A 55 11.06 0.45 -4.76
CA SER A 55 10.27 -0.63 -5.35
C SER A 55 10.52 -1.87 -4.50
N LEU A 56 9.46 -2.50 -4.00
CA LEU A 56 9.54 -3.74 -3.21
C LEU A 56 8.72 -4.82 -3.90
N SER A 57 9.33 -5.99 -4.09
CA SER A 57 8.63 -7.19 -4.54
C SER A 57 8.35 -8.06 -3.31
N ILE A 58 7.08 -8.30 -3.02
CA ILE A 58 6.60 -9.01 -1.83
C ILE A 58 5.83 -10.26 -2.28
N PHE A 59 6.01 -11.39 -1.60
CA PHE A 59 5.28 -12.63 -1.87
C PHE A 59 4.75 -13.28 -0.59
N ASP A 60 3.74 -14.12 -0.75
CA ASP A 60 3.24 -15.05 0.27
C ASP A 60 3.16 -16.47 -0.34
N ALA A 61 2.48 -17.40 0.33
CA ALA A 61 2.32 -18.76 -0.18
C ALA A 61 1.48 -18.85 -1.47
N ASN A 62 0.71 -17.81 -1.81
CA ASN A 62 -0.32 -17.84 -2.85
C ASN A 62 0.06 -17.00 -4.07
N ASN A 63 0.72 -15.85 -3.90
CA ASN A 63 0.96 -14.89 -4.95
C ASN A 63 2.12 -13.91 -4.62
N ALA A 64 2.41 -13.01 -5.56
CA ALA A 64 3.39 -11.94 -5.39
C ALA A 64 2.88 -10.60 -5.92
N ILE A 65 3.30 -9.50 -5.29
CA ILE A 65 2.92 -8.13 -5.64
C ILE A 65 4.14 -7.20 -5.64
N ASN A 66 4.11 -6.24 -6.56
CA ASN A 66 5.11 -5.17 -6.64
C ASN A 66 4.56 -3.88 -6.04
N ILE A 67 5.23 -3.36 -5.02
CA ILE A 67 4.88 -2.14 -4.30
C ILE A 67 5.84 -1.02 -4.70
N ARG A 68 5.30 0.18 -4.94
CA ARG A 68 6.10 1.41 -5.07
C ARG A 68 5.84 2.32 -3.88
N ALA A 69 6.86 2.55 -3.07
CA ALA A 69 6.82 3.48 -1.97
C ALA A 69 7.53 4.79 -2.37
N PHE A 70 6.94 5.92 -1.99
CA PHE A 70 7.50 7.24 -2.20
C PHE A 70 7.85 7.85 -0.85
N GLU A 71 8.98 8.55 -0.80
CA GLU A 71 9.37 9.29 0.39
C GLU A 71 8.26 10.25 0.84
N GLY A 72 7.82 10.05 2.07
CA GLY A 72 6.78 10.82 2.74
C GLY A 72 7.21 11.17 4.16
N LYS A 73 6.39 11.97 4.84
CA LYS A 73 6.58 12.20 6.27
C LYS A 73 6.36 10.89 7.03
N ARG A 74 7.19 10.61 8.02
CA ARG A 74 6.97 9.49 8.94
C ARG A 74 5.62 9.69 9.62
N ILE A 75 4.77 8.67 9.57
CA ILE A 75 3.51 8.60 10.30
C ILE A 75 3.79 7.77 11.55
N SER A 76 3.42 8.25 12.73
CA SER A 76 3.59 7.48 13.96
C SER A 76 2.54 6.38 14.04
N SER A 77 2.82 5.28 14.73
CA SER A 77 1.83 4.20 14.92
C SER A 77 0.57 4.68 15.65
N GLU A 78 0.70 5.71 16.49
CA GLU A 78 -0.41 6.34 17.23
C GLU A 78 -1.39 7.09 16.29
N ASP A 79 -0.90 7.54 15.13
CA ASP A 79 -1.70 8.24 14.11
C ASP A 79 -2.41 7.28 13.13
N ILE A 80 -2.16 5.97 13.24
CA ILE A 80 -2.74 4.95 12.36
C ILE A 80 -4.02 4.40 13.00
N THR A 81 -5.18 4.80 12.50
CA THR A 81 -6.47 4.25 12.94
C THR A 81 -6.75 2.90 12.28
N TRP A 82 -6.85 1.83 13.07
CA TRP A 82 -7.24 0.50 12.61
C TRP A 82 -8.76 0.34 12.57
N PHE A 83 -9.28 -0.32 11.53
CA PHE A 83 -10.64 -0.85 11.57
C PHE A 83 -10.64 -2.10 12.45
N GLY A 84 -11.40 -2.05 13.53
CA GLY A 84 -11.67 -3.19 14.42
C GLY A 84 -12.95 -3.90 14.04
#